data_AF-A0A938WEA6-F1
#
_entry.id   AF-A0A938WEA6-F1
#
_cell.length_a   1.000
_cell.length_b   1.000
_cell.length_c   1.000
_cell.angle_alpha   90.00
_cell.angle_beta   90.00
_cell.angle_gamma   90.00
#
_symmetry.space_group_name_H-M   'P 1'
#
loop_
_entity.id
_entity.type
_entity.pdbx_description
1 polymer ?
#
loop_
_entity_poly.entity_id
_entity_poly.type
_entity_poly.pdbx_seq_one_letter_code
_entity_poly.pdbx_strand_id
1 'polypeptide(L)'
;MSSRCPQSVGLLALLLGLLSPTPALAFPNLLRDWQRFSAYPHLARGSQALQQGRFSEAEREARHVLNRIDSSSREARLLLAQALLAQRRHGPALDALQPLPTAALRQQIQLSWLNQPSPTPAWRVEQWLQQSRSSQDRAALATAHAEQLRRRFGAASAWRWLRSRGGEITYRSGLAELARDWRAVVAELSPLERLGRGLSPLLATRLALARASLNPAVMAGGAPQAQGAAAVWHNPPEPAPTLDQLSYRLIAAGRPAEALNLLERRLGPTLVAGAAIEEPLASRLVNLYSQVRPPEATWLERLASHLPRQLRGQLYEQLVDRG
;
A
#
# COMPACT_ATOMS: atom_id res chain seq x y z
N MET A 1 49.39 23.38 -35.33
CA MET A 1 49.83 22.25 -34.48
C MET A 1 49.23 22.49 -33.10
N SER A 2 47.96 22.18 -32.89
CA SER A 2 47.36 20.86 -32.67
C SER A 2 47.70 20.26 -31.31
N SER A 3 46.63 20.01 -30.54
CA SER A 3 46.44 18.99 -29.49
C SER A 3 46.64 19.41 -28.04
N ARG A 4 45.80 19.01 -27.07
CA ARG A 4 44.41 18.51 -26.99
C ARG A 4 44.10 18.45 -25.48
N CYS A 5 42.89 18.79 -25.07
CA CYS A 5 42.35 18.49 -23.74
C CYS A 5 42.20 16.98 -23.52
N PRO A 6 42.22 16.51 -22.26
CA PRO A 6 41.39 15.38 -21.84
C PRO A 6 40.34 15.85 -20.83
N GLN A 7 39.06 15.79 -21.20
CA GLN A 7 38.13 14.73 -20.77
C GLN A 7 37.63 14.89 -19.32
N SER A 8 36.53 15.65 -19.19
CA SER A 8 35.61 15.55 -18.05
C SER A 8 34.22 15.22 -18.60
N VAL A 9 34.11 14.07 -19.26
CA VAL A 9 32.82 13.49 -19.68
C VAL A 9 32.63 12.21 -18.88
N GLY A 10 32.15 12.35 -17.65
CA GLY A 10 31.96 11.21 -16.75
C GLY A 10 30.81 11.37 -15.75
N LEU A 11 29.99 12.41 -15.88
CA LEU A 11 28.97 12.73 -14.87
C LEU A 11 27.59 13.06 -15.44
N LEU A 12 27.31 12.59 -16.66
CA LEU A 12 26.00 12.75 -17.32
C LEU A 12 25.32 11.42 -17.66
N ALA A 13 25.88 10.28 -17.23
CA ALA A 13 25.33 8.95 -17.47
C ALA A 13 24.58 8.34 -16.26
N LEU A 14 24.59 9.00 -15.10
CA LEU A 14 23.99 8.46 -13.86
C LEU A 14 22.63 9.07 -13.47
N LEU A 15 22.12 10.06 -14.22
CA LEU A 15 20.86 10.76 -13.89
C LEU A 15 19.66 10.38 -14.77
N LEU A 16 19.80 9.42 -15.68
CA LEU A 16 18.71 8.94 -16.55
C LEU A 16 18.07 7.60 -16.09
N GLY A 17 18.46 7.06 -14.93
CA GLY A 17 17.98 5.77 -14.42
C GLY A 17 16.68 5.78 -13.58
N LEU A 18 16.15 6.94 -13.21
CA LEU A 18 15.04 7.05 -12.24
C LEU A 18 13.66 7.36 -12.83
N LEU A 19 13.54 7.45 -14.16
CA LEU A 19 12.25 7.36 -14.84
C LEU A 19 12.15 6.02 -15.56
N SER A 20 12.12 4.93 -14.79
CA SER A 20 11.50 3.71 -15.31
C SER A 20 9.99 3.92 -15.23
N PRO A 21 9.26 4.11 -16.35
CA PRO A 21 7.82 3.90 -16.31
C PRO A 21 7.62 2.49 -15.78
N THR A 22 6.88 2.34 -14.69
CA THR A 22 6.31 1.04 -14.31
C THR A 22 5.74 0.44 -15.58
N PRO A 23 6.21 -0.73 -16.05
CA PRO A 23 5.64 -1.33 -17.24
C PRO A 23 4.15 -1.48 -16.97
N ALA A 24 3.34 -0.87 -17.85
CA ALA A 24 1.93 -1.21 -17.96
C ALA A 24 1.88 -2.74 -17.97
N LEU A 25 1.08 -3.32 -17.08
CA LEU A 25 0.93 -4.75 -16.86
C LEU A 25 0.83 -5.50 -18.20
N ALA A 26 1.97 -5.96 -18.72
CA ALA A 26 2.03 -6.81 -19.89
C ALA A 26 1.65 -8.21 -19.42
N PHE A 27 0.35 -8.48 -19.43
CA PHE A 27 -0.15 -9.84 -19.29
C PHE A 27 0.34 -10.67 -20.49
N PRO A 28 0.95 -11.84 -20.29
CA PRO A 28 1.55 -12.60 -21.37
C PRO A 28 0.48 -13.15 -22.33
N ASN A 29 0.77 -13.01 -23.62
CA ASN A 29 0.22 -13.75 -24.76
C ASN A 29 -1.22 -13.49 -25.23
N LEU A 30 -1.57 -12.22 -25.51
CA LEU A 30 -2.68 -11.87 -26.42
C LEU A 30 -2.47 -12.35 -27.87
N LEU A 31 -1.23 -12.70 -28.25
CA LEU A 31 -0.87 -13.10 -29.62
C LEU A 31 -1.28 -14.53 -30.00
N ARG A 32 -1.44 -15.46 -29.04
CA ARG A 32 -1.73 -16.88 -29.36
C ARG A 32 -3.23 -17.18 -29.50
N ASP A 33 -4.09 -16.29 -29.01
CA ASP A 33 -5.55 -16.50 -28.98
C ASP A 33 -6.29 -15.85 -30.16
N TRP A 34 -5.60 -15.07 -31.01
CA TRP A 34 -6.21 -14.29 -32.10
C TRP A 34 -6.95 -15.15 -33.13
N GLN A 35 -6.50 -16.39 -33.36
CA GLN A 35 -7.17 -17.35 -34.25
C GLN A 35 -8.48 -17.95 -33.67
N ARG A 36 -8.74 -17.81 -32.37
CA ARG A 36 -10.04 -18.20 -31.75
C ARG A 36 -10.99 -17.01 -31.61
N PHE A 37 -10.46 -15.80 -31.48
CA PHE A 37 -11.26 -14.56 -31.41
C PHE A 37 -11.99 -14.22 -32.71
N SER A 38 -11.52 -14.73 -33.85
CA SER A 38 -12.15 -14.55 -35.17
C SER A 38 -13.53 -15.19 -35.30
N ALA A 39 -13.93 -16.10 -34.41
CA ALA A 39 -15.27 -16.70 -34.43
C ALA A 39 -16.39 -15.73 -33.97
N TYR A 40 -16.05 -14.62 -33.29
CA TYR A 40 -17.03 -13.65 -32.78
C TYR A 40 -16.60 -12.20 -33.10
N PRO A 41 -17.26 -11.53 -34.08
CA PRO A 41 -16.93 -10.15 -34.48
C PRO A 41 -16.97 -9.12 -33.34
N HIS A 42 -17.77 -9.37 -32.30
CA HIS A 42 -17.86 -8.52 -31.13
C HIS A 42 -16.65 -8.67 -30.19
N LEU A 43 -16.12 -9.88 -30.03
CA LEU A 43 -14.92 -10.09 -29.20
C LEU A 43 -13.67 -9.52 -29.87
N ALA A 44 -13.56 -9.62 -31.20
CA ALA A 44 -12.49 -8.97 -31.96
C ALA A 44 -12.53 -7.43 -31.82
N ARG A 45 -13.74 -6.83 -31.91
CA ARG A 45 -13.92 -5.39 -31.66
C ARG A 45 -13.57 -5.00 -30.23
N GLY A 46 -14.00 -5.81 -29.26
CA GLY A 46 -13.71 -5.56 -27.85
C GLY A 46 -12.22 -5.68 -27.51
N SER A 47 -11.50 -6.64 -28.09
CA SER A 47 -10.05 -6.79 -27.89
C SER A 47 -9.27 -5.63 -28.51
N GLN A 48 -9.67 -5.18 -29.71
CA GLN A 48 -9.11 -3.99 -30.35
C GLN A 48 -9.39 -2.72 -29.52
N ALA A 49 -10.61 -2.56 -29.00
CA ALA A 49 -10.95 -1.45 -28.13
C ALA A 49 -10.08 -1.43 -26.86
N LEU A 50 -9.81 -2.60 -26.28
CA LEU A 50 -8.94 -2.74 -25.11
C LEU A 50 -7.49 -2.32 -25.42
N GLN A 51 -6.96 -2.72 -26.57
CA GLN A 51 -5.61 -2.31 -27.02
C GLN A 51 -5.50 -0.80 -27.24
N GLN A 52 -6.58 -0.17 -27.69
CA GLN A 52 -6.65 1.27 -27.95
C GLN A 52 -6.98 2.10 -26.69
N GLY A 53 -7.04 1.48 -25.52
CA GLY A 53 -7.39 2.16 -24.26
C GLY A 53 -8.87 2.51 -24.11
N ARG A 54 -9.73 2.04 -25.03
CA ARG A 54 -11.19 2.27 -25.02
C ARG A 54 -11.89 1.24 -24.14
N PHE A 55 -11.63 1.31 -22.84
CA PHE A 55 -12.04 0.28 -21.88
C PHE A 55 -13.56 0.15 -21.71
N SER A 56 -14.31 1.24 -21.87
CA SER A 56 -15.78 1.23 -21.79
C SER A 56 -16.41 0.49 -22.98
N GLU A 57 -15.85 0.68 -24.18
CA GLU A 57 -16.27 -0.06 -25.38
C GLU A 57 -15.94 -1.54 -25.26
N ALA A 58 -14.74 -1.89 -24.79
CA ALA A 58 -14.34 -3.27 -24.54
C ALA A 58 -15.29 -3.97 -23.56
N GLU A 59 -15.68 -3.29 -22.47
CA GLU A 59 -16.71 -3.78 -21.53
C GLU A 59 -18.06 -3.99 -22.20
N ARG A 60 -18.52 -3.04 -23.03
CA ARG A 60 -19.81 -3.12 -23.73
C ARG A 60 -19.86 -4.32 -24.66
N GLU A 61 -18.83 -4.51 -25.49
CA GLU A 61 -18.77 -5.63 -26.42
C GLU A 61 -18.69 -6.98 -25.68
N ALA A 62 -17.93 -7.06 -24.60
CA ALA A 62 -17.85 -8.27 -23.78
C ALA A 62 -19.19 -8.63 -23.13
N ARG A 63 -19.90 -7.63 -22.55
CA ARG A 63 -21.24 -7.82 -21.99
C ARG A 63 -22.27 -8.19 -23.05
N HIS A 64 -22.16 -7.65 -24.27
CA HIS A 64 -23.05 -8.00 -25.37
C HIS A 64 -22.97 -9.49 -25.69
N VAL A 65 -21.75 -10.03 -25.79
CA VAL A 65 -21.53 -11.45 -26.03
C VAL A 65 -22.11 -12.28 -24.88
N LEU A 66 -21.86 -11.91 -23.63
CA LEU A 66 -22.37 -12.65 -22.47
C LEU A 66 -23.90 -12.61 -22.33
N ASN A 67 -24.54 -11.51 -22.70
CA ASN A 67 -25.97 -11.36 -22.50
C ASN A 67 -26.81 -11.85 -23.68
N ARG A 68 -26.27 -11.81 -24.91
CA ARG A 68 -27.06 -12.07 -26.13
C ARG A 68 -26.58 -13.26 -26.95
N ILE A 69 -25.32 -13.65 -26.85
CA ILE A 69 -24.72 -14.67 -27.72
C ILE A 69 -24.44 -15.94 -26.93
N ASP A 70 -23.56 -15.85 -25.94
CA ASP A 70 -23.15 -16.96 -25.10
C ASP A 70 -22.81 -16.47 -23.69
N SER A 71 -23.67 -16.80 -22.73
CA SER A 71 -23.50 -16.46 -21.32
C SER A 71 -22.34 -17.18 -20.65
N SER A 72 -21.89 -18.30 -21.21
CA SER A 72 -20.82 -19.15 -20.68
C SER A 72 -19.45 -18.88 -21.32
N SER A 73 -19.37 -18.02 -22.34
CA SER A 73 -18.15 -17.72 -23.06
C SER A 73 -17.02 -17.31 -22.13
N ARG A 74 -15.95 -18.11 -22.13
CA ARG A 74 -14.76 -17.89 -21.31
C ARG A 74 -14.01 -16.65 -21.76
N GLU A 75 -13.91 -16.46 -23.07
CA GLU A 75 -13.19 -15.35 -23.72
C GLU A 75 -13.88 -14.02 -23.40
N ALA A 76 -15.21 -13.97 -23.50
CA ALA A 76 -15.99 -12.78 -23.17
C ALA A 76 -15.84 -12.39 -21.68
N ARG A 77 -15.82 -13.38 -20.77
CA ARG A 77 -15.57 -13.13 -19.34
C ARG A 77 -14.15 -12.63 -19.05
N LEU A 78 -13.14 -13.18 -19.74
CA LEU A 78 -11.77 -12.71 -19.62
C LEU A 78 -11.61 -11.27 -20.12
N LEU A 79 -12.18 -10.96 -21.29
CA LEU A 79 -12.18 -9.62 -21.86
C LEU A 79 -12.89 -8.62 -20.94
N LEU A 80 -14.06 -9.00 -20.39
CA LEU A 80 -14.81 -8.19 -19.43
C LEU A 80 -13.98 -7.91 -18.18
N ALA A 81 -13.37 -8.95 -17.59
CA ALA A 81 -12.52 -8.80 -16.41
C ALA A 81 -11.35 -7.85 -16.68
N GLN A 82 -10.66 -7.99 -17.82
CA GLN A 82 -9.55 -7.11 -18.19
C GLN A 82 -9.99 -5.65 -18.37
N ALA A 83 -11.10 -5.41 -19.08
CA ALA A 83 -11.66 -4.08 -19.25
C ALA A 83 -12.01 -3.42 -17.90
N LEU A 84 -12.60 -4.19 -16.98
CA LEU A 84 -12.95 -3.71 -15.63
C LEU A 84 -11.71 -3.42 -14.77
N LEU A 85 -10.65 -4.23 -14.89
CA LEU A 85 -9.38 -3.97 -14.20
C LEU A 85 -8.69 -2.71 -14.71
N ALA A 86 -8.70 -2.49 -16.02
CA ALA A 86 -8.15 -1.27 -16.61
C ALA A 86 -8.87 -0.02 -16.09
N GLN A 87 -10.17 -0.14 -15.79
CA GLN A 87 -10.97 0.89 -15.12
C GLN A 87 -10.79 0.93 -13.58
N ARG A 88 -9.84 0.17 -13.00
CA ARG A 88 -9.61 0.01 -11.55
C ARG A 88 -10.78 -0.61 -10.76
N ARG A 89 -11.72 -1.27 -11.43
CA ARG A 89 -12.93 -1.89 -10.83
C ARG A 89 -12.67 -3.36 -10.47
N HIS A 90 -11.89 -3.58 -9.42
CA HIS A 90 -11.43 -4.91 -8.98
C HIS A 90 -12.56 -5.86 -8.56
N GLY A 91 -13.57 -5.35 -7.83
CA GLY A 91 -14.73 -6.16 -7.41
C GLY A 91 -15.49 -6.76 -8.60
N PRO A 92 -16.04 -5.92 -9.49
CA PRO A 92 -16.72 -6.39 -10.71
C PRO A 92 -15.84 -7.29 -11.59
N ALA A 93 -14.54 -7.03 -11.66
CA ALA A 93 -13.62 -7.87 -12.42
C ALA A 93 -13.50 -9.28 -11.84
N LEU A 94 -13.47 -9.43 -10.51
CA LEU A 94 -13.47 -10.74 -9.84
C LEU A 94 -14.80 -11.47 -10.01
N ASP A 95 -15.91 -10.75 -9.95
CA ASP A 95 -17.24 -11.32 -10.13
C ASP A 95 -17.40 -11.89 -11.56
N ALA A 96 -16.88 -11.21 -12.58
CA ALA A 96 -16.84 -11.72 -13.96
C ALA A 96 -16.03 -13.03 -14.11
N LEU A 97 -15.07 -13.29 -13.22
CA LEU A 97 -14.21 -14.48 -13.23
C LEU A 97 -14.70 -15.62 -12.32
N GLN A 98 -15.79 -15.44 -11.57
CA GLN A 98 -16.30 -16.47 -10.64
C GLN A 98 -16.47 -17.86 -11.28
N PRO A 99 -17.02 -18.00 -12.50
CA PRO A 99 -17.30 -19.33 -13.04
C PRO A 99 -16.07 -19.97 -13.70
N LEU A 100 -14.98 -19.22 -13.86
CA LEU A 100 -13.80 -19.68 -14.60
C LEU A 100 -12.79 -20.35 -13.66
N PRO A 101 -12.14 -21.45 -14.08
CA PRO A 101 -11.05 -22.07 -13.33
C PRO A 101 -9.72 -21.32 -13.53
N THR A 102 -9.74 -19.99 -13.60
CA THR A 102 -8.53 -19.15 -13.77
C THR A 102 -7.99 -18.68 -12.42
N ALA A 103 -7.42 -19.63 -11.67
CA ALA A 103 -6.86 -19.38 -10.34
C ALA A 103 -5.76 -18.30 -10.34
N ALA A 104 -4.83 -18.34 -11.30
CA ALA A 104 -3.70 -17.40 -11.36
C ALA A 104 -4.13 -15.94 -11.62
N LEU A 105 -5.03 -15.72 -12.59
CA LEU A 105 -5.54 -14.37 -12.88
C LEU A 105 -6.36 -13.82 -11.72
N ARG A 106 -7.19 -14.67 -11.10
CA ARG A 106 -7.98 -14.30 -9.92
C ARG A 106 -7.07 -13.87 -8.76
N GLN A 107 -6.04 -14.65 -8.47
CA GLN A 107 -5.06 -14.34 -7.43
C GLN A 107 -4.33 -13.02 -7.70
N GLN A 108 -3.92 -12.78 -8.95
CA GLN A 108 -3.26 -11.53 -9.32
C GLN A 108 -4.16 -10.32 -9.07
N ILE A 109 -5.45 -10.41 -9.39
CA ILE A 109 -6.41 -9.32 -9.15
C ILE A 109 -6.66 -9.10 -7.65
N GLN A 110 -6.75 -10.19 -6.88
CA GLN A 110 -6.93 -10.10 -5.42
C GLN A 110 -5.73 -9.41 -4.78
N LEU A 111 -4.52 -9.80 -5.15
CA LEU A 111 -3.29 -9.18 -4.66
C LEU A 111 -3.16 -7.72 -5.14
N SER A 112 -3.52 -7.42 -6.39
CA SER A 112 -3.48 -6.04 -6.89
C SER A 112 -4.45 -5.14 -6.13
N TRP A 113 -5.63 -5.65 -5.77
CA TRP A 113 -6.60 -4.92 -4.96
C TRP A 113 -6.07 -4.69 -3.53
N LEU A 114 -5.55 -5.73 -2.87
CA LEU A 114 -5.01 -5.60 -1.51
C LEU A 114 -3.82 -4.63 -1.42
N ASN A 115 -3.08 -4.43 -2.51
CA ASN A 115 -1.99 -3.45 -2.59
C ASN A 115 -2.48 -1.99 -2.72
N GLN A 116 -3.77 -1.77 -3.02
CA GLN A 116 -4.33 -0.43 -3.12
C GLN A 116 -4.66 0.17 -1.74
N PRO A 117 -4.65 1.51 -1.62
CA PRO A 117 -5.10 2.19 -0.40
C PRO A 117 -6.61 2.06 -0.16
N SER A 118 -7.39 1.68 -1.19
CA SER A 118 -8.84 1.50 -1.09
C SER A 118 -9.18 0.27 -0.24
N PRO A 119 -10.06 0.38 0.76
CA PRO A 119 -10.28 -0.70 1.70
C PRO A 119 -11.02 -1.88 1.06
N THR A 120 -10.44 -3.07 1.15
CA THR A 120 -11.12 -4.30 0.77
C THR A 120 -12.07 -4.73 1.89
N PRO A 121 -13.33 -5.11 1.60
CA PRO A 121 -14.24 -5.62 2.63
C PRO A 121 -13.69 -6.89 3.30
N ALA A 122 -13.66 -6.92 4.64
CA ALA A 122 -13.08 -8.03 5.39
C ALA A 122 -13.73 -9.39 5.04
N TRP A 123 -15.06 -9.44 4.94
CA TRP A 123 -15.80 -10.66 4.59
C TRP A 123 -15.35 -11.28 3.26
N ARG A 124 -14.96 -10.43 2.30
CA ARG A 124 -14.53 -10.86 0.96
C ARG A 124 -13.14 -11.47 1.00
N VAL A 125 -12.24 -10.92 1.83
CA VAL A 125 -10.91 -11.50 2.06
C VAL A 125 -11.02 -12.85 2.77
N GLU A 126 -11.90 -12.98 3.77
CA GLU A 126 -12.15 -14.28 4.42
C GLU A 126 -12.64 -15.33 3.42
N GLN A 127 -13.57 -14.95 2.54
CA GLN A 127 -14.05 -15.83 1.47
C GLN A 127 -12.90 -16.26 0.55
N TRP A 128 -11.98 -15.36 0.18
CA TRP A 128 -10.82 -15.72 -0.62
C TRP A 128 -9.87 -16.68 0.10
N LEU A 129 -9.62 -16.47 1.40
CA LEU A 129 -8.78 -17.35 2.21
C LEU A 129 -9.37 -18.76 2.32
N GLN A 130 -10.70 -18.87 2.42
CA GLN A 130 -11.44 -20.14 2.43
C GLN A 130 -11.42 -20.85 1.06
N GLN A 131 -11.54 -20.10 -0.03
CA GLN A 131 -11.52 -20.64 -1.40
C GLN A 131 -10.11 -21.00 -1.89
N SER A 132 -9.07 -20.51 -1.22
CA SER A 132 -7.67 -20.74 -1.59
C SER A 132 -7.28 -22.21 -1.37
N ARG A 133 -6.91 -22.88 -2.46
CA ARG A 133 -6.51 -24.31 -2.45
C ARG A 133 -5.07 -24.53 -2.00
N SER A 134 -4.16 -23.60 -2.33
CA SER A 134 -2.76 -23.66 -1.93
C SER A 134 -2.53 -22.94 -0.60
N SER A 135 -1.69 -23.52 0.25
CA SER A 135 -1.21 -22.88 1.48
C SER A 135 -0.40 -21.61 1.17
N GLN A 136 0.34 -21.61 0.07
CA GLN A 136 1.14 -20.47 -0.38
C GLN A 136 0.25 -19.30 -0.82
N ASP A 137 -0.82 -19.57 -1.57
CA ASP A 137 -1.76 -18.54 -2.02
C ASP A 137 -2.49 -17.92 -0.82
N ARG A 138 -2.91 -18.77 0.12
CA ARG A 138 -3.54 -18.32 1.37
C ARG A 138 -2.58 -17.45 2.18
N ALA A 139 -1.31 -17.82 2.28
CA ALA A 139 -0.28 -17.03 2.96
C ALA A 139 -0.03 -15.69 2.25
N ALA A 140 0.07 -15.67 0.92
CA ALA A 140 0.26 -14.45 0.14
C ALA A 140 -0.92 -13.47 0.31
N LEU A 141 -2.15 -13.96 0.24
CA LEU A 141 -3.37 -13.17 0.49
C LEU A 141 -3.42 -12.64 1.93
N ALA A 142 -3.07 -13.48 2.90
CA ALA A 142 -3.03 -13.07 4.31
C ALA A 142 -1.98 -11.98 4.53
N THR A 143 -0.77 -12.14 4.00
CA THR A 143 0.30 -11.12 4.08
C THR A 143 -0.12 -9.81 3.41
N ALA A 144 -0.69 -9.86 2.21
CA ALA A 144 -1.13 -8.66 1.49
C ALA A 144 -2.24 -7.91 2.23
N HIS A 145 -3.21 -8.62 2.81
CA HIS A 145 -4.26 -7.99 3.61
C HIS A 145 -3.73 -7.43 4.93
N ALA A 146 -2.83 -8.15 5.61
CA ALA A 146 -2.17 -7.64 6.81
C ALA A 146 -1.36 -6.37 6.53
N GLU A 147 -0.72 -6.27 5.37
CA GLU A 147 -0.02 -5.06 4.93
C GLU A 147 -1.00 -3.89 4.68
N GLN A 148 -2.15 -4.15 4.06
CA GLN A 148 -3.22 -3.16 3.90
C GLN A 148 -3.73 -2.67 5.26
N LEU A 149 -3.94 -3.58 6.22
CA LEU A 149 -4.31 -3.24 7.59
C LEU A 149 -3.21 -2.44 8.31
N ARG A 150 -1.94 -2.79 8.09
CA ARG A 150 -0.79 -2.09 8.70
C ARG A 150 -0.74 -0.64 8.24
N ARG A 151 -0.91 -0.38 6.94
CA ARG A 151 -0.90 0.97 6.36
C ARG A 151 -2.03 1.84 6.91
N ARG A 152 -3.18 1.24 7.24
CA ARG A 152 -4.40 1.97 7.59
C ARG A 152 -4.64 2.09 9.10
N PHE A 153 -4.35 1.04 9.84
CA PHE A 153 -4.66 0.90 11.27
C PHE A 153 -3.43 0.60 12.14
N GLY A 154 -2.23 0.58 11.55
CA GLY A 154 -0.98 0.33 12.24
C GLY A 154 -0.64 -1.16 12.43
N ALA A 155 0.58 -1.41 12.91
CA ALA A 155 1.14 -2.76 13.05
C ALA A 155 0.38 -3.64 14.05
N ALA A 156 -0.12 -3.08 15.15
CA ALA A 156 -0.88 -3.85 16.15
C ALA A 156 -2.18 -4.46 15.58
N SER A 157 -2.89 -3.73 14.73
CA SER A 157 -4.11 -4.21 14.06
C SER A 157 -3.80 -5.32 13.06
N ALA A 158 -2.75 -5.13 12.25
CA ALA A 158 -2.27 -6.13 11.31
C ALA A 158 -1.82 -7.43 12.01
N TRP A 159 -1.03 -7.29 13.08
CA TRP A 159 -0.58 -8.39 13.93
C TRP A 159 -1.75 -9.19 14.51
N ARG A 160 -2.71 -8.52 15.17
CA ARG A 160 -3.88 -9.16 15.77
C ARG A 160 -4.73 -9.94 14.76
N TRP A 161 -4.84 -9.43 13.54
CA TRP A 161 -5.56 -10.12 12.48
C TRP A 161 -4.78 -11.34 11.94
N LEU A 162 -3.48 -11.17 11.68
CA LEU A 162 -2.64 -12.20 11.05
C LEU A 162 -2.33 -13.39 11.97
N ARG A 163 -2.17 -13.17 13.29
CA ARG A 163 -1.88 -14.25 14.26
C ARG A 163 -2.89 -15.39 14.27
N SER A 164 -4.15 -15.13 13.90
CA SER A 164 -5.23 -16.13 13.89
C SER A 164 -5.35 -16.90 12.57
N ARG A 165 -4.70 -16.44 11.50
CA ARG A 165 -4.80 -17.00 10.14
C ARG A 165 -3.53 -17.71 9.68
N GLY A 166 -2.43 -17.51 10.41
CA GLY A 166 -1.12 -17.97 9.99
C GLY A 166 -0.57 -17.12 8.85
N GLY A 167 0.62 -17.47 8.39
CA GLY A 167 1.38 -16.68 7.44
C GLY A 167 2.87 -16.93 7.62
N GLU A 168 3.67 -16.29 6.78
CA GLU A 168 5.11 -16.41 6.82
C GLU A 168 5.66 -15.91 8.17
N ILE A 169 6.48 -16.74 8.82
CA ILE A 169 6.96 -16.49 10.18
C ILE A 169 7.82 -15.22 10.26
N THR A 170 8.59 -14.92 9.21
CA THR A 170 9.44 -13.73 9.12
C THR A 170 8.61 -12.45 9.15
N TYR A 171 7.56 -12.38 8.33
CA TYR A 171 6.65 -11.23 8.30
C TYR A 171 5.82 -11.11 9.60
N ARG A 172 5.28 -12.22 10.11
CA ARG A 172 4.49 -12.24 11.35
C ARG A 172 5.26 -11.76 12.57
N SER A 173 6.46 -12.31 12.77
CA SER A 173 7.32 -11.90 13.89
C SER A 173 7.76 -10.44 13.77
N GLY A 174 7.97 -9.95 12.53
CA GLY A 174 8.22 -8.52 12.29
C GLY A 174 7.02 -7.62 12.62
N LEU A 175 5.80 -8.05 12.32
CA LEU A 175 4.59 -7.32 12.72
C LEU A 175 4.38 -7.33 14.24
N ALA A 176 4.66 -8.44 14.92
CA ALA A 176 4.61 -8.53 16.38
C ALA A 176 5.64 -7.60 17.05
N GLU A 177 6.86 -7.54 16.50
CA GLU A 177 7.91 -6.59 16.89
C GLU A 177 7.46 -5.14 16.71
N LEU A 178 6.94 -4.77 15.53
CA LEU A 178 6.41 -3.42 15.28
C LEU A 178 5.20 -3.07 16.16
N ALA A 179 4.44 -4.07 16.60
CA ALA A 179 3.35 -3.91 17.56
C ALA A 179 3.84 -3.85 19.02
N ARG A 180 5.15 -3.98 19.27
CA ARG A 180 5.81 -4.09 20.59
C ARG A 180 5.29 -5.27 21.44
N ASP A 181 4.78 -6.31 20.79
CA ASP A 181 4.32 -7.55 21.44
C ASP A 181 5.47 -8.56 21.53
N TRP A 182 6.46 -8.24 22.37
CA TRP A 182 7.67 -9.06 22.53
C TRP A 182 7.37 -10.48 23.04
N ARG A 183 6.30 -10.64 23.83
CA ARG A 183 5.84 -11.96 24.31
C ARG A 183 5.43 -12.85 23.15
N ALA A 184 4.69 -12.30 22.19
CA ALA A 184 4.32 -13.04 20.99
C ALA A 184 5.53 -13.43 20.14
N VAL A 185 6.51 -12.54 19.98
CA VAL A 185 7.75 -12.83 19.23
C VAL A 185 8.48 -14.03 19.84
N VAL A 186 8.66 -14.07 21.16
CA VAL A 186 9.29 -15.20 21.86
C VAL A 186 8.46 -16.48 21.70
N ALA A 187 7.14 -16.38 21.84
CA ALA A 187 6.24 -17.53 21.70
C ALA A 187 6.26 -18.14 20.29
N GLU A 188 6.39 -17.32 19.24
CA GLU A 188 6.46 -17.80 17.86
C GLU A 188 7.83 -18.37 17.48
N LEU A 189 8.93 -17.75 17.92
CA LEU A 189 10.28 -18.10 17.47
C LEU A 189 10.99 -19.14 18.34
N SER A 190 10.69 -19.22 19.65
CA SER A 190 11.34 -20.20 20.55
C SER A 190 11.09 -21.67 20.19
N PRO A 191 9.90 -22.07 19.68
CA PRO A 191 9.72 -23.43 19.18
C PRO A 191 10.60 -23.75 17.97
N LEU A 192 10.82 -22.79 17.07
CA LEU A 192 11.65 -22.99 15.88
C LEU A 192 13.12 -23.22 16.23
N GLU A 193 13.63 -22.44 17.20
CA GLU A 193 14.98 -22.62 17.77
C GLU A 193 15.15 -24.03 18.36
N ARG A 194 14.19 -24.47 19.20
CA ARG A 194 14.22 -25.80 19.83
C ARG A 194 14.12 -26.96 18.85
N LEU A 195 13.42 -26.76 17.73
CA LEU A 195 13.26 -27.77 16.68
C LEU A 195 14.50 -27.90 15.78
N GLY A 196 15.57 -27.14 16.02
CA GLY A 196 16.79 -27.19 15.21
C GLY A 196 16.57 -26.74 13.76
N ARG A 197 15.41 -26.15 13.43
CA ARG A 197 15.18 -25.51 12.14
C ARG A 197 15.98 -24.22 12.17
N GLY A 198 17.12 -24.22 11.47
CA GLY A 198 18.03 -23.09 11.39
C GLY A 198 17.25 -21.78 11.26
N LEU A 199 17.26 -20.98 12.34
CA LEU A 199 16.68 -19.65 12.30
C LEU A 199 17.50 -18.84 11.32
N SER A 200 16.83 -18.09 10.44
CA SER A 200 17.55 -17.09 9.67
C SER A 200 18.21 -16.09 10.64
N PRO A 201 19.36 -15.49 10.28
CA PRO A 201 20.06 -14.54 11.16
C PRO A 201 19.13 -13.43 11.68
N LEU A 202 18.22 -12.96 10.83
CA LEU A 202 17.22 -11.95 11.19
C LEU A 202 16.24 -12.43 12.27
N LEU A 203 15.76 -13.68 12.19
CA LEU A 203 14.87 -14.26 13.20
C LEU A 203 15.59 -14.50 14.53
N ALA A 204 16.86 -14.92 14.48
CA ALA A 204 17.69 -15.09 15.67
C ALA A 204 17.91 -13.76 16.40
N THR A 205 18.30 -12.70 15.66
CA THR A 205 18.45 -11.35 16.22
C THR A 205 17.15 -10.85 16.84
N ARG A 206 16.01 -11.04 16.15
CA ARG A 206 14.70 -10.64 16.66
C ARG A 206 14.32 -11.37 17.95
N LEU A 207 14.59 -12.67 18.03
CA LEU A 207 14.33 -13.47 19.24
C LEU A 207 15.20 -13.00 20.41
N ALA A 208 16.49 -12.71 20.16
CA ALA A 208 17.40 -12.17 21.18
C ALA A 208 16.91 -10.81 21.71
N LEU A 209 16.51 -9.90 20.81
CA LEU A 209 15.94 -8.60 21.17
C LEU A 209 14.67 -8.75 22.00
N ALA A 210 13.76 -9.64 21.60
CA ALA A 210 12.52 -9.88 22.33
C ALA A 210 12.74 -10.49 23.73
N ARG A 211 13.76 -11.34 23.90
CA ARG A 211 14.14 -11.86 25.22
C ARG A 211 14.74 -10.77 26.10
N ALA A 212 15.62 -9.93 25.53
CA ALA A 212 16.24 -8.81 26.25
C ALA A 212 15.21 -7.77 26.71
N SER A 213 14.21 -7.46 25.89
CA SER A 213 13.16 -6.50 26.24
C SER A 213 12.19 -7.01 27.31
N LEU A 214 11.99 -8.33 27.43
CA LEU A 214 11.14 -8.95 28.45
C LEU A 214 11.88 -9.19 29.78
N ASN A 215 13.19 -9.44 29.74
CA ASN A 215 14.02 -9.68 30.91
C ASN A 215 15.24 -8.73 30.92
N PRO A 216 15.06 -7.45 31.28
CA PRO A 216 16.16 -6.48 31.32
C PRO A 216 17.27 -6.88 32.33
N ALA A 217 16.94 -7.73 33.32
CA ALA A 217 17.89 -8.25 34.30
C ALA A 217 18.92 -9.25 33.71
N VAL A 218 18.63 -9.90 32.57
CA VAL A 218 19.56 -10.86 31.94
C VAL A 218 20.76 -10.15 31.29
N MET A 219 20.61 -8.88 30.91
CA MET A 219 21.71 -8.05 30.42
C MET A 219 22.68 -7.62 31.55
N ALA A 220 22.26 -7.69 32.81
CA ALA A 220 23.08 -7.31 33.96
C ALA A 220 23.89 -8.48 34.56
N GLY A 221 23.63 -9.73 34.15
CA GLY A 221 24.19 -10.91 34.84
C GLY A 221 24.70 -12.06 33.97
N GLY A 222 24.65 -11.96 32.63
CA GLY A 222 24.98 -13.11 31.78
C GLY A 222 25.55 -12.74 30.41
N ALA A 223 26.80 -12.27 30.38
CA ALA A 223 27.60 -12.29 29.18
C ALA A 223 28.57 -13.50 29.24
N PRO A 224 28.43 -14.53 28.39
CA PRO A 224 29.60 -15.27 27.96
C PRO A 224 30.37 -14.39 26.98
N GLN A 225 31.66 -14.23 27.26
CA GLN A 225 32.63 -13.54 26.42
C GLN A 225 32.59 -14.08 24.98
N ALA A 226 31.98 -13.34 24.06
CA ALA A 226 32.36 -13.35 22.66
C ALA A 226 33.04 -12.01 22.39
N GLN A 227 34.36 -12.02 22.51
CA GLN A 227 35.23 -10.92 22.10
C GLN A 227 35.01 -10.65 20.62
N GLY A 228 34.56 -9.44 20.30
CA GLY A 228 34.40 -8.98 18.91
C GLY A 228 33.28 -7.97 18.77
N ALA A 229 33.64 -6.68 18.84
CA ALA A 229 32.80 -5.53 18.57
C ALA A 229 31.66 -5.26 19.59
N ALA A 230 32.04 -4.70 20.74
CA ALA A 230 31.16 -3.81 21.49
C ALA A 230 30.89 -2.53 20.67
N ALA A 231 30.04 -2.64 19.66
CA ALA A 231 29.32 -1.49 19.16
C ALA A 231 28.24 -1.20 20.19
N VAL A 232 28.46 -0.15 20.99
CA VAL A 232 27.43 0.49 21.80
C VAL A 232 26.37 1.00 20.82
N TRP A 233 25.39 0.17 20.49
CA TRP A 233 24.25 0.57 19.68
C TRP A 233 23.35 1.46 20.53
N HIS A 234 23.59 2.76 20.48
CA HIS A 234 22.52 3.72 20.74
C HIS A 234 21.42 3.42 19.70
N ASN A 235 20.29 2.91 20.17
CA ASN A 235 19.06 2.89 19.41
C ASN A 235 18.84 4.29 18.84
N PRO A 236 18.76 4.51 17.51
CA PRO A 236 18.22 5.76 17.03
C PRO A 236 16.77 5.81 17.56
N PRO A 237 16.36 6.86 18.30
CA PRO A 237 14.97 6.99 18.68
C PRO A 237 14.11 6.88 17.41
N GLU A 238 13.00 6.12 17.47
CA GLU A 238 12.00 6.14 16.41
C GLU A 238 11.78 7.62 16.00
N PRO A 239 11.88 7.97 14.71
CA PRO A 239 11.66 9.35 14.31
C PRO A 239 10.28 9.74 14.81
N ALA A 240 10.22 10.86 15.54
CA ALA A 240 8.96 11.33 16.10
C ALA A 240 7.88 11.33 15.00
N PRO A 241 6.68 10.80 15.27
CA PRO A 241 5.65 10.65 14.25
C PRO A 241 5.43 12.00 13.56
N THR A 242 5.41 11.98 12.23
CA THR A 242 5.30 13.22 11.46
C THR A 242 3.95 13.88 11.73
N LEU A 243 3.89 15.20 11.53
CA LEU A 243 2.68 15.97 11.75
C LEU A 243 1.50 15.43 10.93
N ASP A 244 1.78 14.96 9.71
CA ASP A 244 0.82 14.29 8.85
C ASP A 244 0.28 13.00 9.51
N GLN A 245 1.16 12.12 10.01
CA GLN A 245 0.75 10.87 10.65
C GLN A 245 -0.09 11.09 11.92
N LEU A 246 0.23 12.11 12.71
CA LEU A 246 -0.53 12.46 13.92
C LEU A 246 -1.93 12.97 13.57
N SER A 247 -2.05 13.89 12.62
CA SER A 247 -3.36 14.40 12.17
C SER A 247 -4.23 13.29 11.59
N TYR A 248 -3.67 12.38 10.81
CA TYR A 248 -4.40 11.24 10.24
C TYR A 248 -4.99 10.33 11.32
N ARG A 249 -4.20 10.01 12.36
CA ARG A 249 -4.66 9.15 13.48
C ARG A 249 -5.82 9.78 14.25
N LEU A 250 -5.81 11.11 14.43
CA LEU A 250 -6.89 11.83 15.12
C LEU A 250 -8.19 11.83 14.29
N ILE A 251 -8.09 12.04 12.98
CA ILE A 251 -9.26 11.95 12.08
C ILE A 251 -9.83 10.53 12.08
N ALA A 252 -8.98 9.51 11.96
CA ALA A 252 -9.39 8.10 11.98
C ALA A 252 -10.06 7.70 13.31
N ALA A 253 -9.70 8.37 14.41
CA ALA A 253 -10.32 8.19 15.73
C ALA A 253 -11.63 8.98 15.91
N GLY A 254 -12.16 9.63 14.86
CA GLY A 254 -13.38 10.43 14.94
C GLY A 254 -13.19 11.76 15.66
N ARG A 255 -11.95 12.26 15.77
CA ARG A 255 -11.59 13.50 16.48
C ARG A 255 -11.05 14.56 15.51
N PRO A 256 -11.82 14.99 14.49
CA PRO A 256 -11.33 15.92 13.46
C PRO A 256 -11.04 17.33 14.01
N ALA A 257 -11.78 17.78 15.03
CA ALA A 257 -11.51 19.07 15.68
C ALA A 257 -10.15 19.11 16.38
N GLU A 258 -9.74 18.01 17.00
CA GLU A 258 -8.42 17.91 17.61
C GLU A 258 -7.30 17.79 16.57
N ALA A 259 -7.57 17.09 15.47
CA ALA A 259 -6.65 17.04 14.34
C ALA A 259 -6.39 18.46 13.79
N LEU A 260 -7.45 19.25 13.64
CA LEU A 260 -7.34 20.64 13.19
C LEU A 260 -6.54 21.51 14.17
N ASN A 261 -6.87 21.48 15.46
CA ASN A 261 -6.15 22.23 16.49
C ASN A 261 -4.65 21.86 16.57
N LEU A 262 -4.34 20.57 16.39
CA LEU A 262 -2.98 20.08 16.37
C LEU A 262 -2.21 20.61 15.15
N LEU A 263 -2.84 20.62 13.97
CA LEU A 263 -2.23 21.16 12.76
C LEU A 263 -2.01 22.67 12.87
N GLU A 264 -2.99 23.44 13.33
CA GLU A 264 -2.86 24.90 13.51
C GLU A 264 -1.72 25.25 14.47
N ARG A 265 -1.64 24.56 15.62
CA ARG A 265 -0.60 24.79 16.63
C ARG A 265 0.80 24.45 16.12
N ARG A 266 0.94 23.39 15.33
CA ARG A 266 2.24 22.88 14.86
C ARG A 266 2.72 23.54 13.57
N LEU A 267 1.81 23.95 12.70
CA LEU A 267 2.13 24.69 11.47
C LEU A 267 2.32 26.19 11.70
N GLY A 268 1.75 26.76 12.76
CA GLY A 268 1.91 28.18 13.10
C GLY A 268 3.36 28.68 13.04
N PRO A 269 4.33 28.05 13.73
CA PRO A 269 5.72 28.47 13.65
C PRO A 269 6.34 28.25 12.25
N THR A 270 5.93 27.21 11.53
CA THR A 270 6.42 26.90 10.17
C THR A 270 5.95 27.94 9.14
N LEU A 271 4.71 28.41 9.26
CA LEU A 271 4.15 29.48 8.44
C LEU A 271 4.84 30.82 8.70
N VAL A 272 5.18 31.11 9.96
CA VAL A 272 5.96 32.32 10.31
C VAL A 272 7.37 32.25 9.75
N ALA A 273 7.98 31.05 9.73
CA ALA A 273 9.31 30.82 9.16
C ALA A 273 9.34 30.82 7.62
N GLY A 274 8.19 31.00 6.95
CA GLY A 274 8.12 31.10 5.50
C GLY A 274 8.23 29.76 4.74
N ALA A 275 8.22 28.63 5.44
CA ALA A 275 8.39 27.31 4.83
C ALA A 275 7.13 26.85 4.10
N ALA A 276 7.31 26.22 2.93
CA ALA A 276 6.20 25.65 2.17
C ALA A 276 5.59 24.44 2.89
N ILE A 277 4.26 24.33 2.87
CA ILE A 277 3.55 23.18 3.43
C ILE A 277 3.54 22.05 2.41
N GLU A 278 3.82 20.82 2.84
CA GLU A 278 3.66 19.63 2.00
C GLU A 278 2.22 19.48 1.52
N GLU A 279 2.04 19.21 0.22
CA GLU A 279 0.74 19.07 -0.45
C GLU A 279 -0.27 18.13 0.25
N PRO A 280 0.10 16.91 0.72
CA PRO A 280 -0.85 16.03 1.41
C PRO A 280 -1.37 16.64 2.72
N LEU A 281 -0.54 17.39 3.43
CA LEU A 281 -0.87 18.02 4.70
C LEU A 281 -1.74 19.26 4.44
N ALA A 282 -1.39 20.05 3.43
CA ALA A 282 -2.17 21.19 2.95
C ALA A 282 -3.59 20.79 2.51
N SER A 283 -3.71 19.73 1.69
CA SER A 283 -5.01 19.22 1.25
C SER A 283 -5.87 18.76 2.43
N ARG A 284 -5.27 18.08 3.42
CA ARG A 284 -5.97 17.64 4.62
C ARG A 284 -6.46 18.80 5.47
N LEU A 285 -5.66 19.85 5.60
CA LEU A 285 -6.00 21.04 6.37
C LEU A 285 -7.17 21.79 5.73
N VAL A 286 -7.17 21.96 4.40
CA VAL A 286 -8.33 22.51 3.66
C VAL A 286 -9.58 21.65 3.87
N ASN A 287 -9.46 20.31 3.76
CA ASN A 287 -10.57 19.40 4.02
C ASN A 287 -11.07 19.42 5.47
N LEU A 288 -10.21 19.72 6.45
CA LEU A 288 -10.63 19.85 7.84
C LEU A 288 -11.39 21.16 8.08
N TYR A 289 -11.04 22.24 7.39
CA TYR A 289 -11.82 23.47 7.45
C TYR A 289 -13.22 23.32 6.85
N SER A 290 -13.36 22.52 5.80
CA SER A 290 -14.70 22.18 5.29
C SER A 290 -15.49 21.28 6.24
N GLN A 291 -14.86 20.48 7.10
CA GLN A 291 -15.57 19.55 7.99
C GLN A 291 -15.86 20.09 9.38
N VAL A 292 -14.97 20.92 9.93
CA VAL A 292 -15.01 21.31 11.36
C VAL A 292 -15.46 22.75 11.55
N ARG A 293 -14.71 23.72 11.00
CA ARG A 293 -14.95 25.16 11.17
C ARG A 293 -14.19 25.95 10.10
N PRO A 294 -14.58 27.17 9.72
CA PRO A 294 -13.74 28.03 8.89
C PRO A 294 -12.48 28.50 9.65
N PRO A 295 -11.37 28.80 8.95
CA PRO A 295 -10.18 29.40 9.55
C PRO A 295 -10.44 30.84 10.02
N GLU A 296 -9.71 31.28 11.06
CA GLU A 296 -9.69 32.69 11.46
C GLU A 296 -9.01 33.56 10.38
N ALA A 297 -9.48 34.79 10.19
CA ALA A 297 -8.99 35.69 9.13
C ALA A 297 -7.46 35.89 9.16
N THR A 298 -6.89 36.10 10.35
CA THR A 298 -5.43 36.29 10.52
C THR A 298 -4.64 35.01 10.27
N TRP A 299 -5.25 33.84 10.45
CA TRP A 299 -4.65 32.56 10.10
C TRP A 299 -4.75 32.30 8.60
N LEU A 300 -5.89 32.61 7.99
CA LEU A 300 -6.15 32.45 6.56
C LEU A 300 -5.15 33.24 5.70
N GLU A 301 -4.89 34.51 6.05
CA GLU A 301 -3.92 35.34 5.33
C GLU A 301 -2.52 34.71 5.34
N ARG A 302 -2.08 34.21 6.50
CA ARG A 302 -0.79 33.52 6.65
C ARG A 302 -0.78 32.18 5.94
N LEU A 303 -1.86 31.42 6.00
CA LEU A 303 -1.92 30.10 5.37
C LEU A 303 -1.93 30.21 3.85
N ALA A 304 -2.68 31.17 3.30
CA ALA A 304 -2.87 31.32 1.86
C ALA A 304 -1.55 31.54 1.11
N SER A 305 -0.62 32.32 1.66
CA SER A 305 0.71 32.56 1.05
C SER A 305 1.55 31.28 0.92
N HIS A 306 1.35 30.30 1.80
CA HIS A 306 2.11 29.05 1.85
C HIS A 306 1.39 27.84 1.22
N LEU A 307 0.14 28.00 0.79
CA LEU A 307 -0.62 26.97 0.07
C LEU A 307 -0.29 26.94 -1.43
N PRO A 308 -0.25 25.74 -2.05
CA PRO A 308 -0.26 25.57 -3.49
C PRO A 308 -1.44 26.31 -4.14
N ARG A 309 -1.24 26.89 -5.34
CA ARG A 309 -2.25 27.72 -6.02
C ARG A 309 -3.61 27.02 -6.17
N GLN A 310 -3.61 25.71 -6.47
CA GLN A 310 -4.83 24.92 -6.63
C GLN A 310 -5.61 24.81 -5.32
N LEU A 311 -4.94 24.50 -4.21
CA LEU A 311 -5.56 24.36 -2.89
C LEU A 311 -6.01 25.71 -2.32
N ARG A 312 -5.30 26.79 -2.66
CA ARG A 312 -5.71 28.16 -2.32
C ARG A 312 -7.05 28.53 -2.96
N GLY A 313 -7.23 28.21 -4.24
CA GLY A 313 -8.50 28.41 -4.94
C GLY A 313 -9.65 27.66 -4.26
N GLN A 314 -9.44 26.37 -3.97
CA GLN A 314 -10.42 25.54 -3.27
C GLN A 314 -10.78 26.08 -1.88
N LEU A 315 -9.80 26.57 -1.12
CA LEU A 315 -10.06 27.13 0.21
C LEU A 315 -10.91 28.40 0.15
N TYR A 316 -10.63 29.30 -0.79
CA TYR A 316 -11.44 30.52 -0.94
C TYR A 316 -12.84 30.23 -1.45
N GLU A 317 -12.98 29.31 -2.41
CA GLU A 317 -14.29 28.85 -2.89
C GLU A 317 -15.14 28.28 -1.73
N GLN A 318 -14.54 27.42 -0.89
CA GLN A 318 -15.20 26.85 0.29
C GLN A 318 -15.61 27.89 1.34
N LEU A 319 -14.85 28.99 1.47
CA LEU A 319 -15.17 30.07 2.38
C LEU A 319 -16.33 30.93 1.84
N VAL A 320 -16.31 31.25 0.55
CA VAL A 320 -17.40 31.99 -0.11
C VAL A 320 -18.72 31.23 -0.04
N ASP A 321 -18.70 29.90 -0.20
CA ASP A 321 -19.90 29.06 -0.06
C ASP A 321 -20.50 29.05 1.36
N ARG A 322 -19.75 29.51 2.38
CA ARG A 322 -20.16 29.48 3.79
C ARG A 322 -20.48 30.83 4.40
N GLY A 323 -20.24 31.94 3.68
CA GLY A 323 -20.48 33.31 4.13
C GLY A 323 -19.32 33.87 4.94
#